data_AF-A0AAV3QY58-F1
#
_entry.id   AF-A0AAV3QY58-F1
#
_cell.length_a   1.000
_cell.length_b   1.000
_cell.length_c   1.000
_cell.angle_alpha   90.00
_cell.angle_beta   90.00
_cell.angle_gamma   90.00
#
_symmetry.space_group_name_H-M   'P 1'
#
loop_
_entity.id
_entity.type
_entity.pdbx_description
1 polymer ?
#
loop_
_entity_poly.entity_id
_entity_poly.type
_entity_poly.pdbx_seq_one_letter_code
_entity_poly.pdbx_strand_id
1 'polypeptide(L)'
;MVITRHFIDKNWTLEKRVLSFVNVLPPHNGPALAKEIHRVCNIYDINDKVCSVTVDNATANDVCIAILKKDHTLHSNLVLDGKLFHVRCCAHIINLLVRDGLKEIEHIVEVVRERVKYIFGLENRLRSFNEYRVNLKLHSNKLVLDNNTRWNSTYVMLQTAYTYRDCFTKYGQDDEAFERYVPNTVEWSLVHEKRIDDVMLAFKHVFDQYGIIYGDPKGKGPDSYNSYLKKPPSSTIGKRKFDDFMMKLQTQGKKNNDLELYFDEACYPNLTNFDALAWLRGNEGKYNVLSRMTNDILSIPITSVASESTFPAGGRIIDKKSLDEKGHH
;
A
#
# COMPACT_ATOMS: atom_id res chain seq x y z
N MET A 1 6.77 2.94 13.98
CA MET A 1 6.69 3.58 12.64
C MET A 1 7.79 3.00 11.75
N VAL A 2 7.51 2.75 10.47
CA VAL A 2 8.54 2.34 9.50
C VAL A 2 8.66 3.42 8.44
N ILE A 3 9.89 3.83 8.14
CA ILE A 3 10.17 4.83 7.11
C ILE A 3 10.83 4.12 5.93
N THR A 4 10.20 4.21 4.76
CA THR A 4 10.71 3.63 3.51
C THR A 4 10.89 4.76 2.51
N ARG A 5 12.06 4.81 1.88
CA ARG A 5 12.36 5.73 0.79
C ARG A 5 12.05 5.08 -0.54
N HIS A 6 11.40 5.84 -1.40
CA HIS A 6 11.17 5.50 -2.80
C HIS A 6 11.84 6.56 -3.68
N PHE A 7 12.51 6.14 -4.74
CA PHE A 7 13.14 7.03 -5.73
C PHE A 7 13.41 6.25 -7.00
N ILE A 8 13.58 6.93 -8.12
CA ILE A 8 14.09 6.30 -9.34
C ILE A 8 15.59 6.61 -9.45
N ASP A 9 16.40 5.58 -9.71
CA ASP A 9 17.85 5.74 -9.81
C ASP A 9 18.30 6.26 -11.19
N LYS A 10 19.62 6.44 -11.35
CA LYS A 10 20.22 6.89 -12.63
C LYS A 10 20.02 5.90 -13.78
N ASN A 11 19.66 4.66 -13.47
CA ASN A 11 19.37 3.62 -14.46
C ASN A 11 17.87 3.56 -14.79
N TRP A 12 17.06 4.51 -14.31
CA TRP A 12 15.62 4.54 -14.45
C TRP A 12 14.91 3.34 -13.79
N THR A 13 15.49 2.81 -12.72
CA THR A 13 14.91 1.73 -11.94
C THR A 13 14.24 2.29 -10.70
N LEU A 14 12.99 1.89 -10.45
CA LEU A 14 12.28 2.24 -9.21
C LEU A 14 12.91 1.51 -8.03
N GLU A 15 13.46 2.27 -7.10
CA GLU A 15 14.09 1.77 -5.89
C GLU A 15 13.19 1.95 -4.68
N LYS A 16 13.11 0.91 -3.86
CA LYS A 16 12.43 0.90 -2.57
C LYS A 16 13.41 0.45 -1.49
N ARG A 17 13.64 1.28 -0.48
CA ARG A 17 14.60 1.00 0.60
C ARG A 17 14.01 1.36 1.95
N VAL A 18 13.96 0.39 2.87
CA VAL A 18 13.59 0.67 4.26
C VAL A 18 14.74 1.43 4.90
N LEU A 19 14.47 2.65 5.38
CA LEU A 19 15.45 3.48 6.08
C LEU A 19 15.52 3.11 7.55
N SER A 20 14.37 3.01 8.23
CA SER A 20 14.39 2.78 9.68
C SER A 20 13.09 2.16 10.20
N PHE A 21 13.24 1.32 11.23
CA PHE A 21 12.17 0.93 12.14
C PHE A 21 12.27 1.82 13.38
N VAL A 22 11.38 2.80 13.47
CA VAL A 22 11.39 3.79 14.55
C VAL A 22 10.37 3.38 15.61
N ASN A 23 10.85 3.18 16.84
CA ASN A 23 9.98 3.11 18.01
C ASN A 23 9.61 4.55 18.43
N VAL A 24 8.40 4.98 18.05
CA VAL A 24 7.89 6.30 18.42
C VAL A 24 7.29 6.15 19.81
N LEU A 25 7.82 6.82 20.82
CA LEU A 25 7.24 6.79 22.16
C LEU A 25 5.91 7.58 22.20
N PRO A 26 4.99 7.28 23.13
CA PRO A 26 3.80 8.11 23.37
C PRO A 26 4.18 9.59 23.53
N PRO A 27 3.38 10.54 23.02
CA PRO A 27 1.94 10.43 22.73
C PRO A 27 1.54 10.01 21.30
N HIS A 28 2.46 9.55 20.45
CA HIS A 28 2.20 9.14 19.05
C HIS A 28 1.41 10.18 18.22
N ASN A 29 1.59 11.47 18.50
CA ASN A 29 0.90 12.57 17.82
C ASN A 29 1.73 13.11 16.65
N GLY A 30 1.13 14.00 15.85
CA GLY A 30 1.77 14.59 14.67
C GLY A 30 3.17 15.17 14.93
N PRO A 31 3.40 15.99 15.97
CA PRO A 31 4.73 16.49 16.31
C PRO A 31 5.76 15.39 16.61
N ALA A 32 5.38 14.35 17.36
CA ALA A 32 6.27 13.23 17.66
C ALA A 32 6.67 12.47 16.39
N LEU A 33 5.73 12.26 15.47
CA LEU A 33 5.98 11.62 14.18
C LEU A 33 6.90 12.48 13.30
N ALA A 34 6.63 13.78 13.20
CA ALA A 34 7.42 14.71 12.39
C ALA A 34 8.88 14.77 12.87
N LYS A 35 9.09 14.83 14.20
CA LYS A 35 10.41 14.81 14.81
C LYS A 35 11.20 13.56 14.41
N GLU A 36 10.58 12.38 14.47
CA GLU A 36 11.24 11.14 14.12
C GLU A 36 11.52 11.00 12.62
N ILE A 37 10.61 11.47 11.76
CA ILE A 37 10.84 11.51 10.31
C ILE A 37 12.02 12.42 10.00
N HIS A 38 12.04 13.64 10.53
CA HIS A 38 13.14 14.57 10.32
C HIS A 38 14.47 14.02 10.87
N ARG A 39 14.46 13.39 12.04
CA ARG A 39 15.66 12.71 12.58
C ARG A 39 16.20 11.66 11.61
N VAL A 40 15.34 10.83 11.03
CA VAL A 40 15.76 9.82 10.05
C VAL A 40 16.28 10.47 8.77
N CYS A 41 15.64 11.52 8.27
CA CYS A 41 16.13 12.25 7.10
C CYS A 41 17.53 12.85 7.32
N ASN A 42 17.81 13.36 8.53
CA ASN A 42 19.13 13.85 8.92
C ASN A 42 20.19 12.74 8.95
N ILE A 43 19.88 11.59 9.54
CA ILE A 43 20.81 10.45 9.62
C ILE A 43 21.29 9.99 8.25
N TYR A 44 20.38 10.03 7.26
CA TYR A 44 20.68 9.60 5.89
C TYR A 44 21.09 10.75 4.96
N ASP A 45 21.17 11.99 5.45
CA ASP A 45 21.50 13.19 4.67
C ASP A 45 20.64 13.33 3.40
N ILE A 46 19.33 13.24 3.60
CA ILE A 46 18.32 13.31 2.52
C ILE A 46 17.30 14.44 2.68
N ASN A 47 17.52 15.35 3.63
CA ASN A 47 16.57 16.42 3.91
C ASN A 47 16.29 17.27 2.65
N ASP A 48 17.30 17.59 1.85
CA ASP A 48 17.16 18.36 0.62
C ASP A 48 16.47 17.61 -0.54
N LYS A 49 16.19 16.32 -0.37
CA LYS A 49 15.70 15.40 -1.42
C LYS A 49 14.27 14.91 -1.18
N VAL A 50 13.59 15.35 -0.12
CA VAL A 50 12.21 14.94 0.17
C VAL A 50 11.23 15.78 -0.64
N CYS A 51 10.61 15.18 -1.65
CA CYS A 51 9.60 15.85 -2.50
C CYS A 51 8.15 15.53 -2.11
N SER A 52 7.92 14.38 -1.47
CA SER A 52 6.59 13.93 -1.04
C SER A 52 6.68 12.93 0.11
N VAL A 53 5.58 12.79 0.84
CA VAL A 53 5.41 11.83 1.93
C VAL A 53 4.04 11.17 1.80
N THR A 54 4.04 9.84 1.71
CA THR A 54 2.82 9.02 1.68
C THR A 54 2.54 8.43 3.06
N VAL A 55 1.37 8.72 3.62
CA VAL A 55 0.92 8.25 4.94
C VAL A 55 -0.54 7.82 4.90
N ASP A 56 -1.00 7.11 5.94
CA ASP A 56 -2.43 6.80 6.08
C ASP A 56 -3.25 8.06 6.40
N ASN A 57 -4.59 7.92 6.44
CA ASN A 57 -5.48 9.07 6.61
C ASN A 57 -5.77 9.42 8.07
N ALA A 58 -4.95 8.99 9.03
CA ALA A 58 -5.12 9.39 10.42
C ALA A 58 -4.87 10.89 10.61
N THR A 59 -5.63 11.53 11.50
CA THR A 59 -5.53 12.98 11.78
C THR A 59 -4.16 13.39 12.31
N ALA A 60 -3.47 12.51 13.04
CA ALA A 60 -2.10 12.74 13.50
C ALA A 60 -1.13 12.94 12.32
N ASN A 61 -1.37 12.26 11.19
CA ASN A 61 -0.55 12.39 9.99
C ASN A 61 -0.80 13.73 9.28
N ASP A 62 -2.04 14.26 9.28
CA ASP A 62 -2.31 15.60 8.76
C ASP A 62 -1.47 16.67 9.49
N VAL A 63 -1.39 16.58 10.83
CA VAL A 63 -0.57 17.47 11.65
C VAL A 63 0.93 17.25 11.39
N CYS A 64 1.37 15.99 11.32
CA CYS A 64 2.75 15.62 11.01
C CYS A 64 3.22 16.26 9.69
N ILE A 65 2.43 16.09 8.63
CA ILE A 65 2.76 16.62 7.30
C ILE A 65 2.74 18.14 7.29
N ALA A 66 1.80 18.78 8.01
CA ALA A 66 1.78 20.24 8.12
C ALA A 66 3.06 20.79 8.80
N ILE A 67 3.63 20.07 9.75
CA ILE A 67 4.90 20.42 10.40
C ILE A 67 6.06 20.23 9.42
N LEU A 68 6.16 19.05 8.80
CA LEU A 68 7.24 18.72 7.84
C LEU A 68 7.24 19.66 6.62
N LYS A 69 6.06 20.04 6.13
CA LYS A 69 5.92 20.98 5.01
C LYS A 69 6.42 22.38 5.34
N LYS A 70 6.36 22.81 6.61
CA LYS A 70 6.89 24.10 7.07
C LYS A 70 8.38 24.05 7.41
N ASP A 71 8.95 22.85 7.52
CA ASP A 71 10.36 22.66 7.84
C ASP A 71 11.23 22.82 6.59
N HIS A 72 11.73 24.03 6.36
CA HIS A 72 12.62 24.37 5.25
C HIS A 72 13.99 23.68 5.32
N THR A 73 14.31 22.97 6.41
CA THR A 73 15.51 22.14 6.44
C THR A 73 15.26 20.79 5.76
N LEU A 74 14.00 20.31 5.77
CA LEU A 74 13.55 19.02 5.25
C LEU A 74 13.12 19.04 3.78
N HIS A 75 13.17 20.20 3.13
CA HIS A 75 13.04 20.33 1.69
C HIS A 75 13.70 21.63 1.25
N SER A 76 14.38 21.59 0.10
CA SER A 76 15.04 22.78 -0.43
C SER A 76 14.09 23.60 -1.31
N ASN A 77 13.23 22.94 -2.10
CA ASN A 77 12.22 23.56 -2.96
C ASN A 77 11.07 22.58 -3.24
N LEU A 78 9.88 22.85 -2.67
CA LEU A 78 8.69 22.06 -2.99
C LEU A 78 7.99 22.63 -4.24
N VAL A 79 7.75 21.74 -5.22
CA VAL A 79 6.97 22.07 -6.42
C VAL A 79 5.53 22.42 -6.04
N LEU A 80 4.95 23.43 -6.70
CA LEU A 80 3.57 23.90 -6.50
C LEU A 80 3.25 24.23 -5.02
N ASP A 81 4.15 24.90 -4.31
CA ASP A 81 4.02 25.22 -2.88
C ASP A 81 3.74 23.99 -2.02
N GLY A 82 4.28 22.83 -2.41
CA GLY A 82 4.11 21.55 -1.74
C GLY A 82 2.68 21.01 -1.80
N LYS A 83 1.90 21.33 -2.84
CA LYS A 83 0.57 20.70 -3.06
C LYS A 83 0.67 19.18 -3.24
N LEU A 84 1.78 18.68 -3.77
CA LEU A 84 2.05 17.24 -3.94
C LEU A 84 2.80 16.61 -2.76
N PHE A 85 3.06 17.39 -1.70
CA PHE A 85 3.88 16.92 -0.58
C PHE A 85 3.18 15.87 0.27
N HIS A 86 1.85 15.92 0.37
CA HIS A 86 1.05 14.93 1.09
C HIS A 86 0.34 14.00 0.10
N VAL A 87 0.68 12.72 0.12
CA VAL A 87 -0.08 11.68 -0.57
C VAL A 87 -0.80 10.79 0.43
N ARG A 88 -2.11 10.70 0.29
CA ARG A 88 -2.96 9.84 1.11
C ARG A 88 -2.89 8.40 0.61
N CYS A 89 -2.78 7.45 1.53
CA CYS A 89 -2.71 6.03 1.19
C CYS A 89 -4.03 5.53 0.56
N CYS A 90 -3.98 5.13 -0.71
CA CYS A 90 -5.14 4.57 -1.43
C CYS A 90 -5.68 3.29 -0.77
N ALA A 91 -4.80 2.43 -0.25
CA ALA A 91 -5.24 1.22 0.46
C ALA A 91 -6.04 1.55 1.72
N HIS A 92 -5.71 2.66 2.39
CA HIS A 92 -6.48 3.14 3.53
C HIS A 92 -7.82 3.73 3.09
N ILE A 93 -7.87 4.47 1.98
CA ILE A 93 -9.14 4.95 1.39
C ILE A 93 -10.08 3.78 1.07
N ILE A 94 -9.57 2.73 0.43
CA ILE A 94 -10.34 1.51 0.15
C ILE A 94 -10.84 0.87 1.45
N ASN A 95 -9.98 0.76 2.47
CA ASN A 95 -10.37 0.25 3.78
C ASN A 95 -11.49 1.08 4.42
N LEU A 96 -11.50 2.41 4.27
CA LEU A 96 -12.58 3.27 4.75
C LEU A 96 -13.88 3.02 4.00
N LEU A 97 -13.83 2.90 2.66
CA LEU A 97 -15.01 2.60 1.84
C LEU A 97 -15.63 1.25 2.22
N VAL A 98 -14.82 0.20 2.37
CA VAL A 98 -15.31 -1.12 2.75
C VAL A 98 -15.90 -1.10 4.16
N ARG A 99 -15.27 -0.43 5.12
CA ARG A 99 -15.81 -0.29 6.48
C ARG A 99 -17.15 0.40 6.50
N ASP A 100 -17.29 1.48 5.73
CA ASP A 100 -18.53 2.21 5.65
C ASP A 100 -19.65 1.30 5.13
N GLY A 101 -19.37 0.49 4.10
CA GLY A 101 -20.30 -0.55 3.63
C GLY A 101 -20.60 -1.64 4.67
N LEU A 102 -19.62 -2.02 5.51
CA LEU A 102 -19.82 -3.00 6.58
C LEU A 102 -20.64 -2.47 7.77
N LYS A 103 -20.84 -1.15 7.91
CA LYS A 103 -21.68 -0.58 8.99
C LYS A 103 -23.10 -1.11 8.99
N GLU A 104 -23.62 -1.41 7.80
CA GLU A 104 -24.95 -2.01 7.59
C GLU A 104 -25.17 -3.32 8.36
N ILE A 105 -24.10 -4.04 8.68
CA ILE A 105 -24.12 -5.30 9.41
C ILE A 105 -23.24 -5.25 10.66
N GLU A 106 -22.88 -4.06 11.16
CA GLU A 106 -21.92 -3.85 12.24
C GLU A 106 -22.26 -4.69 13.48
N HIS A 107 -23.54 -4.73 13.87
CA HIS A 107 -24.01 -5.56 14.97
C HIS A 107 -23.66 -7.05 14.79
N ILE A 108 -23.84 -7.61 13.59
CA ILE A 108 -23.49 -9.00 13.29
C ILE A 108 -21.98 -9.21 13.37
N VAL A 109 -21.21 -8.25 12.85
CA VAL A 109 -19.75 -8.29 12.90
C VAL A 109 -19.26 -8.30 14.35
N GLU A 110 -19.81 -7.45 15.20
CA GLU A 110 -19.49 -7.41 16.63
C GLU A 110 -19.85 -8.71 17.34
N VAL A 111 -21.05 -9.24 17.10
CA VAL A 111 -21.50 -10.51 17.68
C VAL A 111 -20.54 -11.65 17.30
N VAL A 112 -20.26 -11.82 16.00
CA VAL A 112 -19.32 -12.84 15.52
C VAL A 112 -17.93 -12.66 16.14
N ARG A 113 -17.42 -11.43 16.15
CA ARG A 113 -16.09 -11.11 16.72
C ARG A 113 -16.00 -11.50 18.19
N GLU A 114 -16.99 -11.15 19.00
CA GLU A 114 -16.99 -11.46 20.43
C GLU A 114 -17.14 -12.96 20.68
N ARG A 115 -17.86 -13.70 19.84
CA ARG A 115 -17.92 -15.16 19.93
C ARG A 115 -16.61 -15.83 19.56
N VAL A 116 -15.94 -15.36 18.51
CA VAL A 116 -14.60 -15.83 18.14
C VAL A 116 -13.60 -15.56 19.27
N LYS A 117 -13.63 -14.36 19.87
CA LYS A 117 -12.82 -14.04 21.07
C LYS A 117 -13.13 -14.96 22.25
N TYR A 118 -14.41 -15.25 22.51
CA TYR A 118 -14.81 -16.12 23.60
C TYR A 118 -14.23 -17.54 23.45
N ILE A 119 -14.27 -18.11 22.24
CA ILE A 119 -13.69 -19.42 21.91
C ILE A 119 -12.18 -19.39 22.12
N PHE A 120 -11.49 -18.34 21.65
CA PHE A 120 -10.04 -18.19 21.82
C PHE A 120 -9.60 -17.82 23.23
N GLY A 121 -10.52 -17.33 24.08
CA GLY A 121 -10.20 -16.87 25.43
C GLY A 121 -9.69 -17.96 26.36
N LEU A 122 -10.07 -19.23 26.14
CA LEU A 122 -9.61 -20.38 26.94
C LEU A 122 -9.31 -21.59 26.06
N GLU A 123 -8.21 -22.29 26.35
CA GLU A 123 -7.81 -23.49 25.59
C GLU A 123 -8.86 -24.59 25.59
N ASN A 124 -9.58 -24.79 26.71
CA ASN A 124 -10.63 -25.81 26.81
C ASN A 124 -11.84 -25.47 25.91
N ARG A 125 -12.19 -24.19 25.77
CA ARG A 125 -13.27 -23.75 24.86
C ARG A 125 -12.87 -23.98 23.41
N LEU A 126 -11.65 -23.61 23.05
CA LEU A 126 -11.10 -23.88 21.72
C LEU A 126 -11.04 -25.39 21.42
N ARG A 127 -10.64 -26.22 22.39
CA ARG A 127 -10.61 -27.68 22.24
C ARG A 127 -12.02 -28.23 22.01
N SER A 128 -12.95 -27.90 22.89
CA SER A 128 -14.35 -28.31 22.79
C SER A 128 -14.96 -27.88 21.46
N PHE A 129 -14.83 -26.61 21.06
CA PHE A 129 -15.30 -26.11 19.76
C PHE A 129 -14.71 -26.89 18.57
N ASN A 130 -13.44 -27.27 18.64
CA ASN A 130 -12.80 -28.09 17.60
C ASN A 130 -13.33 -29.53 17.55
N GLU A 131 -13.85 -30.08 18.64
CA GLU A 131 -14.53 -31.39 18.65
C GLU A 131 -15.83 -31.34 17.86
N TYR A 132 -16.66 -30.30 18.03
CA TYR A 132 -17.87 -30.09 17.21
C TYR A 132 -17.54 -29.96 15.72
N ARG A 133 -16.46 -29.25 15.39
CA ARG A 133 -15.96 -29.13 14.01
C ARG A 133 -15.63 -30.49 13.40
N VAL A 134 -14.92 -31.33 14.13
CA VAL A 134 -14.53 -32.69 13.67
C VAL A 134 -15.78 -33.56 13.53
N ASN A 135 -16.69 -33.52 14.50
CA ASN A 135 -17.95 -34.28 14.48
C ASN A 135 -18.84 -33.90 13.30
N LEU A 136 -18.86 -32.61 12.93
CA LEU A 136 -19.58 -32.08 11.77
C LEU A 136 -18.85 -32.26 10.43
N LYS A 137 -17.67 -32.91 10.43
CA LYS A 137 -16.84 -33.16 9.23
C LYS A 137 -16.48 -31.87 8.46
N LEU A 138 -16.28 -30.76 9.17
CA LEU A 138 -15.83 -29.51 8.55
C LEU A 138 -14.31 -29.55 8.35
N HIS A 139 -13.91 -29.81 7.10
CA HIS A 139 -12.51 -30.05 6.72
C HIS A 139 -11.71 -28.78 6.35
N SER A 140 -12.31 -27.57 6.37
CA SER A 140 -11.67 -26.33 5.87
C SER A 140 -11.51 -25.23 6.93
N ASN A 141 -10.52 -24.35 6.66
CA ASN A 141 -10.09 -23.10 7.31
C ASN A 141 -10.24 -23.00 8.84
N LYS A 142 -9.11 -22.75 9.54
CA LYS A 142 -9.14 -22.39 10.97
C LYS A 142 -10.01 -21.15 11.16
N LEU A 143 -10.79 -21.11 12.24
CA LEU A 143 -11.49 -19.90 12.67
C LEU A 143 -10.46 -18.76 12.82
N VAL A 144 -10.80 -17.55 12.37
CA VAL A 144 -9.90 -16.40 12.37
C VAL A 144 -10.55 -15.25 13.13
N LEU A 145 -9.80 -14.61 14.03
CA LEU A 145 -10.20 -13.33 14.62
C LEU A 145 -9.75 -12.19 13.72
N ASP A 146 -10.64 -11.23 13.46
CA ASP A 146 -10.31 -10.10 12.61
C ASP A 146 -9.35 -9.10 13.27
N ASN A 147 -8.65 -8.35 12.43
CA ASN A 147 -7.95 -7.14 12.81
C ASN A 147 -8.81 -5.95 12.40
N ASN A 148 -9.34 -5.23 13.38
CA ASN A 148 -10.21 -4.08 13.15
C ASN A 148 -9.56 -2.92 12.38
N THR A 149 -8.26 -2.98 12.03
CA THR A 149 -7.55 -2.02 11.16
C THR A 149 -7.40 -2.51 9.71
N ARG A 150 -7.76 -3.76 9.41
CA ARG A 150 -7.65 -4.39 8.08
C ARG A 150 -8.95 -5.05 7.62
N TRP A 151 -9.70 -4.38 6.75
CA TRP A 151 -11.02 -4.84 6.28
C TRP A 151 -11.06 -6.28 5.74
N ASN A 152 -10.00 -6.72 5.05
CA ASN A 152 -9.94 -8.07 4.48
C ASN A 152 -9.94 -9.16 5.56
N SER A 153 -9.43 -8.86 6.76
CA SER A 153 -9.47 -9.79 7.88
C SER A 153 -10.87 -9.93 8.47
N THR A 154 -11.66 -8.85 8.49
CA THR A 154 -13.07 -8.89 8.88
C THR A 154 -13.89 -9.74 7.90
N TYR A 155 -13.64 -9.58 6.60
CA TYR A 155 -14.23 -10.45 5.56
C TYR A 155 -13.90 -11.93 5.81
N VAL A 156 -12.62 -12.27 6.02
CA VAL A 156 -12.18 -13.65 6.27
C VAL A 156 -12.78 -14.21 7.55
N MET A 157 -12.87 -13.42 8.63
CA MET A 157 -13.55 -13.83 9.87
C MET A 157 -15.01 -14.18 9.59
N LEU A 158 -15.76 -13.33 8.88
CA LEU A 158 -17.18 -13.56 8.61
C LEU A 158 -17.40 -14.77 7.70
N GLN A 159 -16.59 -14.93 6.65
CA GLN A 159 -16.65 -16.07 5.74
C GLN A 159 -16.32 -17.39 6.44
N THR A 160 -15.28 -17.40 7.28
CA THR A 160 -14.93 -18.58 8.08
C THR A 160 -16.00 -18.85 9.14
N ALA A 161 -16.46 -17.86 9.89
CA ALA A 161 -17.52 -18.03 10.88
C ALA A 161 -18.82 -18.58 10.26
N TYR A 162 -19.22 -18.10 9.08
CA TYR A 162 -20.39 -18.62 8.37
C TYR A 162 -20.23 -20.10 7.97
N THR A 163 -19.03 -20.51 7.56
CA THR A 163 -18.73 -21.93 7.29
C THR A 163 -18.92 -22.79 8.54
N TYR A 164 -18.74 -22.20 9.72
CA TYR A 164 -18.86 -22.83 11.03
C TYR A 164 -20.21 -22.56 11.72
N ARG A 165 -21.19 -21.95 11.05
CA ARG A 165 -22.48 -21.55 11.68
C ARG A 165 -23.16 -22.70 12.44
N ASP A 166 -23.15 -23.91 11.89
CA ASP A 166 -23.76 -25.08 12.54
C ASP A 166 -22.97 -25.52 13.79
N CYS A 167 -21.64 -25.32 13.78
CA CYS A 167 -20.81 -25.50 14.98
C CYS A 167 -21.14 -24.46 16.05
N PHE A 168 -21.30 -23.19 15.65
CA PHE A 168 -21.66 -22.10 16.58
C PHE A 168 -23.01 -22.39 17.25
N THR A 169 -24.01 -22.82 16.48
CA THR A 169 -25.34 -23.17 17.01
C THR A 169 -25.25 -24.36 17.97
N LYS A 170 -24.58 -25.46 17.60
CA LYS A 170 -24.47 -26.64 18.46
C LYS A 170 -23.65 -26.37 19.72
N TYR A 171 -22.52 -25.68 19.60
CA TYR A 171 -21.71 -25.29 20.75
C TYR A 171 -22.49 -24.36 21.69
N GLY A 172 -23.33 -23.46 21.15
CA GLY A 172 -24.21 -22.61 21.93
C GLY A 172 -25.24 -23.39 22.75
N GLN A 173 -25.81 -24.48 22.21
CA GLN A 173 -26.76 -25.32 22.95
C GLN A 173 -26.16 -25.94 24.22
N ASP A 174 -24.84 -26.15 24.24
CA ASP A 174 -24.12 -26.76 25.36
C ASP A 174 -23.40 -25.73 26.27
N ASP A 175 -23.35 -24.46 25.87
CA ASP A 175 -22.72 -23.34 26.61
C ASP A 175 -23.65 -22.12 26.63
N GLU A 176 -24.44 -21.97 27.69
CA GLU A 176 -25.44 -20.90 27.87
C GLU A 176 -24.83 -19.49 27.77
N ALA A 177 -23.58 -19.32 28.23
CA ALA A 177 -22.86 -18.05 28.13
C ALA A 177 -22.44 -17.73 26.68
N PHE A 178 -22.37 -18.75 25.82
CA PHE A 178 -22.18 -18.62 24.40
C PHE A 178 -23.49 -18.36 23.65
N GLU A 179 -24.55 -19.13 23.96
CA GLU A 179 -25.83 -19.18 23.24
C GLU A 179 -26.48 -17.82 23.05
N ARG A 180 -26.51 -17.00 24.12
CA ARG A 180 -27.19 -15.71 24.16
C ARG A 180 -26.72 -14.71 23.09
N TYR A 181 -25.57 -14.97 22.47
CA TYR A 181 -24.92 -14.08 21.52
C TYR A 181 -24.47 -14.83 20.25
N VAL A 182 -25.18 -15.88 19.85
CA VAL A 182 -24.95 -16.54 18.55
C VAL A 182 -25.85 -15.88 17.50
N PRO A 183 -25.34 -15.53 16.30
CA PRO A 183 -26.21 -15.02 15.25
C PRO A 183 -27.31 -16.02 14.91
N ASN A 184 -28.54 -15.54 14.74
CA ASN A 184 -29.68 -16.36 14.34
C ASN A 184 -29.66 -16.66 12.83
N THR A 185 -30.59 -17.49 12.35
CA THR A 185 -30.68 -17.88 10.94
C THR A 185 -30.77 -16.67 9.99
N VAL A 186 -31.53 -15.63 10.35
CA VAL A 186 -31.68 -14.43 9.53
C VAL A 186 -30.37 -13.63 9.49
N GLU A 187 -29.68 -13.49 10.62
CA GLU A 187 -28.39 -12.81 10.70
C GLU A 187 -27.30 -13.56 9.92
N TRP A 188 -27.26 -14.89 10.02
CA TRP A 188 -26.38 -15.71 9.17
C TRP A 188 -26.72 -15.59 7.69
N SER A 189 -28.00 -15.51 7.35
CA SER A 189 -28.42 -15.20 5.98
C SER A 189 -27.94 -13.80 5.56
N LEU A 190 -27.89 -12.79 6.41
CA LEU A 190 -27.33 -11.48 6.00
C LEU A 190 -25.80 -11.52 5.77
N VAL A 191 -25.10 -12.44 6.44
CA VAL A 191 -23.65 -12.69 6.22
C VAL A 191 -23.39 -13.41 4.91
N HIS A 192 -24.24 -14.37 4.53
CA HIS A 192 -24.07 -15.21 3.34
C HIS A 192 -24.84 -14.74 2.10
N GLU A 193 -26.04 -14.23 2.31
CA GLU A 193 -26.99 -13.79 1.30
C GLU A 193 -26.83 -12.26 1.12
N LYS A 194 -25.99 -11.90 0.14
CA LYS A 194 -26.09 -10.64 -0.62
C LYS A 194 -25.63 -9.31 0.01
N ARG A 195 -24.83 -9.28 1.06
CA ARG A 195 -24.23 -7.98 1.49
C ARG A 195 -22.71 -7.99 1.50
N ILE A 196 -22.10 -8.92 2.19
CA ILE A 196 -20.64 -9.01 2.24
C ILE A 196 -20.09 -9.46 0.88
N ASP A 197 -20.65 -10.53 0.32
CA ASP A 197 -20.24 -11.02 -1.00
C ASP A 197 -20.60 -10.03 -2.11
N ASP A 198 -21.69 -9.26 -1.98
CA ASP A 198 -22.06 -8.21 -2.94
C ASP A 198 -21.09 -7.01 -2.89
N VAL A 199 -20.67 -6.58 -1.70
CA VAL A 199 -19.62 -5.55 -1.54
C VAL A 199 -18.31 -6.05 -2.15
N MET A 200 -17.92 -7.29 -1.87
CA MET A 200 -16.71 -7.89 -2.44
C MET A 200 -16.80 -8.09 -3.95
N LEU A 201 -17.96 -8.50 -4.45
CA LEU A 201 -18.22 -8.67 -5.88
C LEU A 201 -18.23 -7.32 -6.58
N ALA A 202 -18.80 -6.28 -5.98
CA ALA A 202 -18.74 -4.92 -6.51
C ALA A 202 -17.31 -4.40 -6.54
N PHE A 203 -16.54 -4.58 -5.47
CA PHE A 203 -15.11 -4.23 -5.45
C PHE A 203 -14.31 -5.01 -6.49
N LYS A 204 -14.56 -6.32 -6.62
CA LYS A 204 -13.93 -7.16 -7.63
C LYS A 204 -14.33 -6.74 -9.03
N HIS A 205 -15.59 -6.41 -9.27
CA HIS A 205 -16.07 -5.93 -10.56
C HIS A 205 -15.40 -4.60 -10.93
N VAL A 206 -15.32 -3.65 -10.00
CA VAL A 206 -14.58 -2.40 -10.22
C VAL A 206 -13.11 -2.70 -10.52
N PHE A 207 -12.47 -3.57 -9.74
CA PHE A 207 -11.08 -3.97 -9.98
C PHE A 207 -10.90 -4.63 -11.36
N ASP A 208 -11.79 -5.53 -11.75
CA ASP A 208 -11.77 -6.23 -13.03
C ASP A 208 -11.99 -5.24 -14.20
N GLN A 209 -12.89 -4.26 -14.07
CA GLN A 209 -13.04 -3.18 -15.06
C GLN A 209 -11.76 -2.36 -15.20
N TYR A 210 -11.11 -2.00 -14.08
CA TYR A 210 -9.81 -1.34 -14.12
C TYR A 210 -8.73 -2.25 -14.70
N GLY A 211 -8.78 -3.55 -14.46
CA GLY A 211 -7.90 -4.55 -15.05
C GLY A 211 -8.10 -4.71 -16.56
N ILE A 212 -9.33 -4.55 -17.07
CA ILE A 212 -9.62 -4.54 -18.51
C ILE A 212 -9.09 -3.26 -19.15
N ILE A 213 -9.26 -2.11 -18.50
CA ILE A 213 -8.85 -0.80 -19.04
C ILE A 213 -7.32 -0.62 -18.98
N TYR A 214 -6.68 -1.09 -17.91
CA TYR A 214 -5.28 -0.75 -17.58
C TYR A 214 -4.37 -1.95 -17.33
N GLY A 215 -4.89 -3.18 -17.25
CA GLY A 215 -4.11 -4.37 -16.91
C GLY A 215 -3.33 -4.93 -18.11
N ASP A 216 -2.12 -5.43 -17.84
CA ASP A 216 -1.36 -6.25 -18.80
C ASP A 216 -2.12 -7.58 -19.02
N PRO A 217 -2.53 -7.92 -20.27
CA PRO A 217 -3.23 -9.16 -20.59
C PRO A 217 -2.44 -10.45 -20.28
N LYS A 218 -1.17 -10.37 -19.86
CA LYS A 218 -0.33 -11.54 -19.55
C LYS A 218 0.04 -11.71 -18.07
N GLY A 219 -0.39 -10.82 -17.17
CA GLY A 219 -0.24 -11.02 -15.72
C GLY A 219 1.19 -11.23 -15.23
N LYS A 220 2.21 -10.71 -15.94
CA LYS A 220 3.59 -10.78 -15.48
C LYS A 220 3.85 -9.57 -14.58
N GLY A 221 4.06 -9.83 -13.29
CA GLY A 221 4.67 -8.86 -12.39
C GLY A 221 6.04 -8.40 -12.92
N PRO A 222 6.63 -7.34 -12.33
CA PRO A 222 7.85 -6.75 -12.84
C PRO A 222 9.05 -7.62 -12.49
N ASP A 223 9.26 -8.70 -13.24
CA ASP A 223 10.52 -9.41 -13.29
C ASP A 223 10.79 -9.91 -14.71
N SER A 224 12.03 -9.63 -15.15
CA SER A 224 12.68 -9.98 -16.41
C SER A 224 12.25 -9.18 -17.66
N TYR A 225 13.16 -8.33 -18.15
CA TYR A 225 13.84 -8.53 -19.44
C TYR A 225 15.02 -7.56 -19.57
N ASN A 226 16.24 -8.10 -19.46
CA ASN A 226 17.48 -7.39 -19.74
C ASN A 226 18.23 -8.18 -20.81
N SER A 227 17.80 -8.03 -22.06
CA SER A 227 18.59 -8.41 -23.22
C SER A 227 18.06 -7.66 -24.43
N TYR A 228 18.95 -7.29 -25.36
CA TYR A 228 18.71 -6.55 -26.61
C TYR A 228 18.93 -5.03 -26.56
N LEU A 229 20.11 -4.60 -26.11
CA LEU A 229 20.77 -3.43 -26.71
C LEU A 229 22.24 -3.77 -26.99
N LYS A 230 22.55 -4.12 -28.25
CA LYS A 230 23.94 -4.10 -28.72
C LYS A 230 24.36 -2.64 -28.85
N LYS A 231 25.41 -2.24 -28.12
CA LYS A 231 26.06 -0.93 -28.29
C LYS A 231 26.68 -0.83 -29.70
N PRO A 232 26.47 0.28 -30.45
CA PRO A 232 27.29 0.57 -31.62
C PRO A 232 28.67 1.12 -31.19
N PRO A 233 29.71 0.97 -32.04
CA PRO A 233 31.07 1.40 -31.71
C PRO A 233 31.18 2.93 -31.66
N SER A 234 31.91 3.43 -30.68
CA SER A 234 32.18 4.86 -30.50
C SER A 234 33.17 5.36 -31.55
N SER A 235 32.71 6.17 -32.51
CA SER A 235 33.60 7.07 -33.26
C SER A 235 33.40 8.50 -32.77
N THR A 236 34.48 9.13 -32.32
CA THR A 236 34.49 10.46 -31.66
C THR A 236 34.33 11.61 -32.66
N ILE A 237 34.49 11.35 -33.96
CA ILE A 237 34.47 12.36 -35.03
C ILE A 237 33.05 12.60 -35.56
N GLY A 238 32.22 11.54 -35.66
CA GLY A 238 30.82 11.65 -36.07
C GLY A 238 29.96 12.40 -35.05
N LYS A 239 30.30 12.28 -33.76
CA LYS A 239 29.57 12.91 -32.65
C LYS A 239 29.58 14.44 -32.75
N ARG A 240 30.75 15.05 -32.98
CA ARG A 240 30.86 16.53 -33.10
C ARG A 240 30.08 17.11 -34.28
N LYS A 241 30.11 16.44 -35.45
CA LYS A 241 29.35 16.91 -36.63
C LYS A 241 27.84 16.77 -36.43
N PHE A 242 27.42 15.75 -35.69
CA PHE A 242 26.02 15.56 -35.30
C PHE A 242 25.60 16.60 -34.27
N ASP A 243 26.44 16.88 -33.27
CA ASP A 243 26.19 17.90 -32.25
C ASP A 243 26.03 19.30 -32.89
N ASP A 244 26.91 19.66 -33.83
CA ASP A 244 26.83 20.93 -34.60
C ASP A 244 25.56 21.01 -35.47
N PHE A 245 25.11 19.87 -36.01
CA PHE A 245 23.89 19.80 -36.82
C PHE A 245 22.62 19.91 -35.95
N MET A 246 22.59 19.23 -34.81
CA MET A 246 21.49 19.30 -33.84
C MET A 246 21.35 20.70 -33.24
N MET A 247 22.47 21.38 -32.99
CA MET A 247 22.47 22.77 -32.50
C MET A 247 21.90 23.75 -33.54
N LYS A 248 22.15 23.52 -34.84
CA LYS A 248 21.54 24.31 -35.93
C LYS A 248 20.04 24.08 -36.06
N LEU A 249 19.56 22.84 -35.87
CA LEU A 249 18.12 22.53 -35.90
C LEU A 249 17.37 23.16 -34.71
N GLN A 250 17.99 23.18 -33.52
CA GLN A 250 17.41 23.83 -32.32
C GLN A 250 17.24 25.34 -32.46
N THR A 251 18.07 26.01 -33.28
CA THR A 251 17.95 27.46 -33.52
C THR A 251 16.84 27.87 -34.50
N GLN A 252 16.24 26.93 -35.23
CA GLN A 252 15.25 27.23 -36.28
C GLN A 252 13.79 26.89 -35.91
N GLY A 253 13.53 26.22 -34.80
CA GLY A 253 12.19 25.85 -34.35
C GLY A 253 11.66 26.78 -33.25
N LYS A 254 10.41 27.22 -33.38
CA LYS A 254 9.62 27.88 -32.33
C LYS A 254 9.79 27.09 -31.02
N LYS A 255 10.19 27.74 -29.92
CA LYS A 255 10.34 27.10 -28.60
C LYS A 255 8.96 26.69 -28.06
N ASN A 256 8.42 25.57 -28.51
CA ASN A 256 7.34 24.89 -27.81
C ASN A 256 7.97 24.24 -26.57
N ASN A 257 7.34 24.37 -25.40
CA ASN A 257 7.82 23.72 -24.19
C ASN A 257 7.66 22.18 -24.29
N ASP A 258 8.40 21.42 -23.49
CA ASP A 258 8.39 19.94 -23.53
C ASP A 258 6.99 19.34 -23.45
N LEU A 259 6.06 20.01 -22.76
CA LEU A 259 4.69 19.58 -22.55
C LEU A 259 3.84 19.74 -23.82
N GLU A 260 3.94 20.89 -24.49
CA GLU A 260 3.31 21.11 -25.81
C GLU A 260 3.83 20.12 -26.84
N LEU A 261 5.15 19.88 -26.85
CA LEU A 261 5.77 18.88 -27.73
C LEU A 261 5.29 17.46 -27.43
N TYR A 262 4.96 17.13 -26.18
CA TYR A 262 4.39 15.83 -25.81
C TYR A 262 2.93 15.70 -26.24
N PHE A 263 2.12 16.75 -26.09
CA PHE A 263 0.71 16.73 -26.52
C PHE A 263 0.54 16.74 -28.03
N ASP A 264 1.47 17.33 -28.78
CA ASP A 264 1.47 17.32 -30.24
C ASP A 264 1.96 15.97 -30.82
N GLU A 265 2.49 15.05 -30.00
CA GLU A 265 2.84 13.70 -30.46
C GLU A 265 1.60 12.83 -30.69
N ALA A 266 1.65 12.02 -31.74
CA ALA A 266 0.67 10.97 -31.94
C ALA A 266 0.75 9.97 -30.77
N CYS A 267 -0.38 9.70 -30.12
CA CYS A 267 -0.47 8.68 -29.08
C CYS A 267 0.03 7.33 -29.62
N TYR A 268 0.93 6.69 -28.86
CA TYR A 268 1.37 5.34 -29.19
C TYR A 268 0.16 4.40 -29.25
N PRO A 269 0.09 3.47 -30.23
CA PRO A 269 -0.95 2.47 -30.28
C PRO A 269 -0.95 1.68 -28.97
N ASN A 270 -2.12 1.24 -28.53
CA ASN A 270 -2.35 0.60 -27.23
C ASN A 270 -1.50 -0.68 -27.09
N LEU A 271 -0.25 -0.53 -26.63
CA LEU A 271 0.69 -1.63 -26.45
C LEU A 271 0.42 -2.22 -25.07
N THR A 272 0.02 -3.48 -25.07
CA THR A 272 -0.31 -4.26 -23.88
C THR A 272 0.83 -4.38 -22.86
N ASN A 273 2.06 -4.01 -23.24
CA ASN A 273 3.28 -4.05 -22.43
C ASN A 273 4.07 -2.74 -22.45
N PHE A 274 3.38 -1.59 -22.46
CA PHE A 274 4.07 -0.30 -22.46
C PHE A 274 4.77 -0.03 -21.11
N ASP A 275 6.09 0.02 -21.13
CA ASP A 275 6.90 0.44 -19.98
C ASP A 275 7.11 1.96 -20.03
N ALA A 276 6.36 2.68 -19.20
CA ALA A 276 6.42 4.13 -19.12
C ALA A 276 7.81 4.65 -18.70
N LEU A 277 8.54 3.94 -17.82
CA LEU A 277 9.87 4.37 -17.37
C LEU A 277 10.91 4.15 -18.46
N ALA A 278 10.87 3.00 -19.15
CA ALA A 278 11.76 2.74 -20.27
C ALA A 278 11.51 3.70 -21.44
N TRP A 279 10.23 4.04 -21.70
CA TRP A 279 9.88 5.01 -22.72
C TRP A 279 10.40 6.42 -22.38
N LEU A 280 10.19 6.89 -21.15
CA LEU A 280 10.69 8.20 -20.71
C LEU A 280 12.22 8.26 -20.75
N ARG A 281 12.91 7.18 -20.34
CA ARG A 281 14.37 7.07 -20.47
C ARG A 281 14.83 7.24 -21.91
N GLY A 282 14.14 6.61 -22.86
CA GLY A 282 14.44 6.73 -24.28
C GLY A 282 14.20 8.13 -24.85
N ASN A 283 13.33 8.91 -24.22
CA ASN A 283 12.92 10.24 -24.66
C ASN A 283 13.43 11.38 -23.76
N GLU A 284 14.32 11.11 -22.80
CA GLU A 284 14.84 12.10 -21.84
C GLU A 284 15.47 13.31 -22.55
N GLY A 285 16.25 13.07 -23.60
CA GLY A 285 16.88 14.14 -24.39
C GLY A 285 15.90 14.99 -25.20
N LYS A 286 14.68 14.48 -25.44
CA LYS A 286 13.60 15.20 -26.10
C LYS A 286 12.75 15.98 -25.09
N TYR A 287 12.53 15.42 -23.90
CA TYR A 287 11.68 15.98 -22.86
C TYR A 287 12.45 16.19 -21.55
N ASN A 288 13.36 17.16 -21.51
CA ASN A 288 14.24 17.39 -20.37
C ASN A 288 13.53 17.69 -19.04
N VAL A 289 12.51 18.55 -19.05
CA VAL A 289 11.74 18.95 -17.87
C VAL A 289 10.64 17.92 -17.57
N LEU A 290 9.91 17.47 -18.59
CA LEU A 290 8.82 16.50 -18.41
C LEU A 290 9.36 15.18 -17.86
N SER A 291 10.49 14.69 -18.35
CA SER A 291 11.09 13.43 -17.89
C SER A 291 11.48 13.50 -16.40
N ARG A 292 11.95 14.65 -15.92
CA ARG A 292 12.24 14.87 -14.49
C ARG A 292 10.97 14.92 -13.65
N MET A 293 9.97 15.69 -14.11
CA MET A 293 8.67 15.77 -13.44
C MET A 293 8.03 14.38 -13.30
N THR A 294 8.05 13.59 -14.38
CA THR A 294 7.48 12.26 -14.37
C THR A 294 8.31 11.28 -13.54
N ASN A 295 9.64 11.41 -13.49
CA ASN A 295 10.49 10.65 -12.58
C ASN A 295 10.12 10.89 -11.12
N ASP A 296 9.97 12.15 -10.72
CA ASP A 296 9.57 12.52 -9.36
C ASP A 296 8.18 11.96 -9.03
N ILE A 297 7.20 12.13 -9.92
CA ILE A 297 5.80 11.70 -9.70
C ILE A 297 5.66 10.18 -9.67
N LEU A 298 6.28 9.45 -10.61
CA LEU A 298 6.17 7.99 -10.68
C LEU A 298 6.90 7.28 -9.55
N SER A 299 7.85 7.97 -8.89
CA SER A 299 8.51 7.43 -7.69
C SER A 299 7.62 7.46 -6.44
N ILE A 300 6.54 8.23 -6.44
CA ILE A 300 5.68 8.41 -5.26
C ILE A 300 4.80 7.17 -5.07
N PRO A 301 4.93 6.44 -3.95
CA PRO A 301 4.06 5.32 -3.69
C PRO A 301 2.64 5.81 -3.39
N ILE A 302 1.64 5.23 -4.06
CA ILE A 302 0.22 5.50 -3.78
C ILE A 302 -0.30 4.82 -2.50
N THR A 303 0.52 3.96 -1.88
CA THR A 303 0.17 3.22 -0.67
C THR A 303 1.31 3.19 0.34
N SER A 304 1.00 3.45 1.61
CA SER A 304 1.93 3.28 2.73
C SER A 304 2.08 1.81 3.17
N VAL A 305 1.14 0.94 2.78
CA VAL A 305 1.07 -0.49 3.17
C VAL A 305 2.23 -1.31 2.60
N ALA A 306 2.90 -0.83 1.55
CA ALA A 306 4.09 -1.47 1.00
C ALA A 306 5.22 -1.62 2.04
N SER A 307 5.25 -0.77 3.07
CA SER A 307 6.18 -0.91 4.20
C SER A 307 5.67 -1.90 5.27
N GLU A 308 4.36 -2.08 5.40
CA GLU A 308 3.77 -2.94 6.44
C GLU A 308 4.01 -4.44 6.23
N SER A 309 4.17 -4.89 5.00
CA SER A 309 4.49 -6.29 4.69
C SER A 309 5.88 -6.72 5.18
N THR A 310 6.74 -5.78 5.59
CA THR A 310 8.05 -6.08 6.21
C THR A 310 7.98 -6.29 7.74
N PHE A 311 6.85 -6.01 8.40
CA PHE A 311 6.68 -6.22 9.85
C PHE A 311 6.80 -7.67 10.35
N PRO A 312 6.38 -8.73 9.62
CA PRO A 312 6.51 -10.10 10.12
C PRO A 312 7.96 -10.50 10.41
N ALA A 313 8.93 -9.87 9.73
CA ALA A 313 10.36 -10.08 9.96
C ALA A 313 10.91 -9.23 11.12
N GLY A 314 10.44 -7.98 11.27
CA GLY A 314 10.92 -7.04 12.29
C GLY A 314 10.40 -7.30 13.71
N GLY A 315 9.15 -7.77 13.85
CA GLY A 315 8.55 -8.05 15.16
C GLY A 315 9.35 -9.05 16.02
N ARG A 316 9.98 -10.04 15.37
CA ARG A 316 10.82 -11.05 16.07
C ARG A 316 12.12 -10.48 16.65
N ILE A 317 12.58 -9.32 16.19
CA ILE A 317 13.85 -8.71 16.60
C ILE A 317 13.60 -7.60 17.63
N ILE A 318 12.52 -6.84 17.46
CA ILE A 318 12.17 -5.73 18.36
C ILE A 318 11.69 -6.27 19.72
N ASP A 319 10.92 -7.36 19.76
CA ASP A 319 10.45 -7.96 21.03
C ASP A 319 11.56 -8.65 21.84
N LYS A 320 12.68 -9.02 21.21
CA LYS A 320 13.80 -9.66 21.93
C LYS A 320 14.64 -8.66 22.73
N LYS A 321 14.83 -7.43 22.23
CA LYS A 321 15.65 -6.42 22.92
C LYS A 321 14.94 -5.75 24.10
N SER A 322 13.61 -5.77 24.17
CA SER A 322 12.88 -5.20 25.31
C SER A 322 12.88 -6.08 26.56
N LEU A 323 13.32 -7.35 26.44
CA LEU A 323 13.47 -8.28 27.56
C LEU A 323 14.87 -8.26 28.21
N ASP A 324 15.90 -7.80 27.48
CA ASP A 324 17.29 -7.84 27.98
C ASP A 324 17.71 -6.60 28.79
N GLU A 325 16.94 -5.50 28.77
CA GLU A 325 17.29 -4.25 29.49
C GLU A 325 16.65 -4.11 30.89
N LYS A 326 15.95 -5.15 31.40
CA LYS A 326 15.24 -5.09 32.70
C LYS A 326 15.85 -5.91 33.84
N GLY A 327 17.10 -6.33 33.73
CA GLY A 327 17.72 -7.07 34.81
C GLY A 327 19.21 -6.87 34.87
N HIS A 328 19.66 -5.69 35.29
CA HIS A 328 20.89 -5.45 36.04
C HIS A 328 20.82 -4.01 36.56
N HIS A 329 20.33 -3.84 37.78
CA HIS A 329 20.79 -2.88 38.80
C HIS A 329 20.12 -3.18 40.13
#